data_AF-A0A2U3LU03-F1
#
_entry.id   AF-A0A2U3LU03-F1
#
_cell.length_a   1.000
_cell.length_b   1.000
_cell.length_c   1.000
_cell.angle_alpha   90.00
_cell.angle_beta   90.00
_cell.angle_gamma   90.00
#
_symmetry.space_group_name_H-M   'P 1'
#
loop_
_entity.id
_entity.type
_entity.pdbx_description
1 polymer ?
#
loop_
_entity_poly.entity_id
_entity_poly.type
_entity_poly.pdbx_seq_one_letter_code
_entity_poly.pdbx_strand_id
1 'polypeptide(L)'
;MISRSKWLEPRHMVNVCDRWNKDKTDNLQYAFFNGVGYETWENIWGIWNGITERDAEAVRRVAKIERRFHEYLVSADWEPHTPTIQYGVFASKWPRSGRTLWTMVNRAVYNIGGGQLEVAAQSGMHYYDLWHGVELAPEAQSGKTVLAFAMEASGYGAVLAQPEPADASLKGFLAEMQTLNERPLSAFPKAWHVLPQKIVPIEPTQPATQAPDGMVRIPGTPEFVFEVHGIEIEGGDDIGVDVQYPWEDSPRRHHSQKIAIAPFFMDKYPVTNRQFADFLKAAGYRPADGHNFLKDWKDAKYPAGWDNKPVTWISLEDSRAYAKWAGKRLPHEWEWQYAAQGLDRRAYPWGSQACDDCAPPREHGRDLRGPTGVDQFPKGASPFGVMDLTGNVWQWTDEFQDEHTRAAILRGGGYYRPAGSRWYFPSAYQLNEHGKYLLIGPSKDRAGTLGFRCVKDAE
;
A
#
# COMPACT_ATOMS: atom_id res chain seq x y z
N MET A 1 15.57 17.74 16.53
CA MET A 1 15.01 16.39 16.74
C MET A 1 13.81 16.39 17.69
N ILE A 2 13.29 17.54 18.14
CA ILE A 2 12.25 17.61 19.19
C ILE A 2 10.84 17.53 18.58
N SER A 3 9.98 16.71 19.19
CA SER A 3 8.54 16.69 18.90
C SER A 3 7.83 17.87 19.55
N ARG A 4 7.36 18.79 18.70
CA ARG A 4 6.65 20.01 19.14
C ARG A 4 5.36 19.68 19.87
N SER A 5 4.59 18.71 19.37
CA SER A 5 3.33 18.30 19.99
C SER A 5 3.55 17.68 21.36
N LYS A 6 4.61 16.86 21.50
CA LYS A 6 5.02 16.29 22.78
C LYS A 6 5.49 17.37 23.76
N TRP A 7 6.22 18.37 23.27
CA TRP A 7 6.73 19.45 24.10
C TRP A 7 5.60 20.32 24.67
N LEU A 8 4.57 20.58 23.87
CA LEU A 8 3.41 21.36 24.30
C LEU A 8 2.51 20.62 25.28
N GLU A 9 2.39 19.29 25.15
CA GLU A 9 1.60 18.44 26.04
C GLU A 9 2.31 17.08 26.23
N PRO A 10 3.15 16.94 27.27
CA PRO A 10 3.97 15.75 27.49
C PRO A 10 3.17 14.45 27.68
N ARG A 11 1.88 14.54 28.02
CA ARG A 11 1.01 13.35 28.15
C ARG A 11 0.57 12.78 26.79
N HIS A 12 0.63 13.56 25.72
CA HIS A 12 0.25 13.08 24.38
C HIS A 12 1.36 12.22 23.76
N MET A 13 0.96 11.09 23.17
CA MET A 13 1.83 10.23 22.35
C MET A 13 1.39 10.36 20.90
N VAL A 14 2.05 11.25 20.15
CA VAL A 14 1.92 11.28 18.70
C VAL A 14 2.65 10.08 18.10
N ASN A 15 2.33 9.72 16.85
CA ASN A 15 3.10 8.73 16.09
C ASN A 15 3.83 9.44 14.97
N VAL A 16 5.13 9.17 14.82
CA VAL A 16 5.87 9.57 13.62
C VAL A 16 5.65 8.55 12.52
N CYS A 17 5.36 9.03 11.32
CA CYS A 17 5.18 8.22 10.14
C CYS A 17 5.88 8.90 8.95
N ASP A 18 6.80 8.18 8.32
CA ASP A 18 7.29 8.49 6.98
C ASP A 18 7.19 7.21 6.16
N ARG A 19 6.01 7.04 5.56
CA ARG A 19 5.59 5.78 4.96
C ARG A 19 6.44 5.41 3.75
N TRP A 20 6.98 6.38 3.01
CA TRP A 20 7.74 6.14 1.78
C TRP A 20 9.23 5.91 2.00
N ASN A 21 9.80 6.41 3.10
CA ASN A 21 11.22 6.22 3.38
C ASN A 21 11.59 4.74 3.56
N LYS A 22 12.63 4.25 2.88
CA LYS A 22 13.06 2.83 2.91
C LYS A 22 13.98 2.51 4.09
N ASP A 23 14.66 3.51 4.64
CA ASP A 23 15.48 3.39 5.87
C ASP A 23 14.72 4.04 7.03
N LYS A 24 14.26 3.25 7.99
CA LYS A 24 13.39 3.76 9.07
C LYS A 24 14.18 4.31 10.25
N THR A 25 15.52 4.29 10.20
CA THR A 25 16.41 4.73 11.30
C THR A 25 16.02 6.10 11.85
N ASP A 26 15.84 7.10 10.97
CA ASP A 26 15.57 8.48 11.41
C ASP A 26 14.22 8.60 12.14
N ASN A 27 13.19 7.89 11.67
CA ASN A 27 11.88 7.86 12.31
C ASN A 27 11.94 7.18 13.67
N LEU A 28 12.60 6.03 13.74
CA LEU A 28 12.74 5.26 14.97
C LEU A 28 13.55 6.01 16.04
N GLN A 29 14.66 6.62 15.65
CA GLN A 29 15.45 7.45 16.55
C GLN A 29 14.67 8.70 16.98
N TYR A 30 13.90 9.31 16.09
CA TYR A 30 13.01 10.42 16.45
C TYR A 30 11.94 9.98 17.46
N ALA A 31 11.28 8.84 17.22
CA ALA A 31 10.26 8.29 18.11
C ALA A 31 10.82 8.07 19.52
N PHE A 32 11.92 7.31 19.60
CA PHE A 32 12.56 6.93 20.85
C PHE A 32 13.16 8.12 21.63
N PHE A 33 13.81 9.06 20.92
CA PHE A 33 14.34 10.26 21.53
C PHE A 33 13.24 11.13 22.17
N ASN A 34 12.03 11.12 21.60
CA ASN A 34 10.93 11.96 22.08
C ASN A 34 9.91 11.19 22.94
N GLY A 35 10.08 9.90 23.19
CA GLY A 35 9.07 9.09 23.89
C GLY A 35 7.70 9.15 23.21
N VAL A 36 7.71 9.13 21.87
CA VAL A 36 6.51 9.13 21.02
C VAL A 36 6.48 7.86 20.18
N GLY A 37 5.33 7.48 19.65
CA GLY A 37 5.21 6.24 18.90
C GLY A 37 5.75 6.33 17.47
N TYR A 38 5.85 5.18 16.82
CA TYR A 38 6.23 5.01 15.42
C TYR A 38 5.16 4.19 14.70
N GLU A 39 4.81 4.62 13.49
CA GLU A 39 3.91 3.92 12.58
C GLU A 39 4.71 3.45 11.35
N THR A 40 4.80 2.13 11.15
CA THR A 40 5.61 1.53 10.08
C THR A 40 5.04 1.76 8.69
N TRP A 41 3.71 1.72 8.59
CA TRP A 41 2.90 1.78 7.36
C TRP A 41 3.53 1.02 6.18
N GLU A 42 3.65 -0.31 6.31
CA GLU A 42 4.34 -1.17 5.33
C GLU A 42 3.53 -1.45 4.06
N ASN A 43 2.20 -1.45 4.14
CA ASN A 43 1.34 -1.55 2.96
C ASN A 43 0.70 -0.18 2.67
N ILE A 44 1.26 0.51 1.68
CA ILE A 44 0.81 1.83 1.25
C ILE A 44 -0.13 1.60 0.07
N TRP A 45 -1.43 1.45 0.37
CA TRP A 45 -2.47 1.35 -0.67
C TRP A 45 -2.32 0.17 -1.66
N GLY A 46 -1.66 -0.92 -1.24
CA GLY A 46 -1.32 -2.05 -2.09
C GLY A 46 0.12 -2.00 -2.64
N ILE A 47 0.92 -1.04 -2.19
CA ILE A 47 2.37 -0.97 -2.44
C ILE A 47 3.10 -1.44 -1.19
N TRP A 48 3.91 -2.47 -1.31
CA TRP A 48 4.68 -3.01 -0.20
C TRP A 48 5.99 -2.24 0.00
N ASN A 49 6.11 -1.55 1.15
CA ASN A 49 7.31 -0.88 1.63
C ASN A 49 7.67 -1.39 3.04
N GLY A 50 8.01 -2.68 3.11
CA GLY A 50 8.35 -3.37 4.36
C GLY A 50 9.54 -2.76 5.10
N ILE A 51 9.55 -2.91 6.43
CA ILE A 51 10.69 -2.53 7.26
C ILE A 51 11.84 -3.54 7.07
N THR A 52 13.08 -3.07 7.19
CA THR A 52 14.26 -3.93 7.09
C THR A 52 14.41 -4.82 8.34
N GLU A 53 15.15 -5.92 8.25
CA GLU A 53 15.43 -6.78 9.42
C GLU A 53 16.08 -5.99 10.57
N ARG A 54 17.01 -5.08 10.24
CA ARG A 54 17.64 -4.20 11.22
C ARG A 54 16.63 -3.28 11.89
N ASP A 55 15.74 -2.67 11.12
CA ASP A 55 14.74 -1.75 11.66
C ASP A 55 13.66 -2.48 12.46
N ALA A 56 13.24 -3.68 12.02
CA ALA A 56 12.35 -4.56 12.78
C ALA A 56 12.94 -4.92 14.15
N GLU A 57 14.23 -5.24 14.18
CA GLU A 57 14.94 -5.53 15.41
C GLU A 57 15.05 -4.29 16.32
N ALA A 58 15.33 -3.12 15.75
CA ALA A 58 15.33 -1.86 16.48
C ALA A 58 13.95 -1.55 17.08
N VAL A 59 12.86 -1.69 16.31
CA VAL A 59 11.47 -1.56 16.81
C VAL A 59 11.23 -2.51 17.97
N ARG A 60 11.65 -3.78 17.86
CA ARG A 60 11.45 -4.80 18.88
C ARG A 60 12.11 -4.43 20.21
N ARG A 61 13.34 -3.90 20.16
CA ARG A 61 14.09 -3.46 21.36
C ARG A 61 13.55 -2.14 21.93
N VAL A 62 13.33 -1.14 21.07
CA VAL A 62 12.75 0.16 21.46
C VAL A 62 11.38 -0.02 22.11
N ALA A 63 10.46 -0.76 21.47
CA ALA A 63 9.11 -0.96 21.99
C ALA A 63 9.11 -1.69 23.34
N LYS A 64 10.08 -2.57 23.62
CA LYS A 64 10.21 -3.21 24.94
C LYS A 64 10.55 -2.20 26.03
N ILE A 65 11.52 -1.32 25.78
CA ILE A 65 11.89 -0.25 26.70
C ILE A 65 10.70 0.70 26.89
N GLU A 66 10.10 1.18 25.81
CA GLU A 66 9.00 2.14 25.90
C GLU A 66 7.78 1.57 26.63
N ARG A 67 7.40 0.32 26.35
CA ARG A 67 6.28 -0.34 27.05
C ARG A 67 6.59 -0.58 28.52
N ARG A 68 7.83 -0.92 28.88
CA ARG A 68 8.21 -1.16 30.28
C ARG A 68 8.26 0.13 31.09
N PHE A 69 8.75 1.21 30.48
CA PHE A 69 9.03 2.49 31.13
C PHE A 69 8.07 3.60 30.69
N HIS A 70 6.88 3.25 30.21
CA HIS A 70 5.90 4.19 29.65
C HIS A 70 5.54 5.34 30.60
N GLU A 71 5.54 5.09 31.92
CA GLU A 71 5.25 6.11 32.93
C GLU A 71 6.27 7.25 32.98
N TYR A 72 7.52 7.00 32.57
CA TYR A 72 8.56 8.03 32.46
C TYR A 72 8.36 8.86 31.20
N LEU A 73 7.92 8.22 30.11
CA LEU A 73 7.75 8.87 28.79
C LEU A 73 6.59 9.87 28.77
N VAL A 74 5.79 9.95 29.83
CA VAL A 74 4.74 10.97 30.03
C VAL A 74 5.10 11.96 31.15
N SER A 75 6.37 12.01 31.55
CA SER A 75 6.85 12.97 32.56
C SER A 75 6.57 14.42 32.13
N ALA A 76 5.98 15.20 33.03
CA ALA A 76 5.79 16.64 32.84
C ALA A 76 7.12 17.41 32.87
N ASP A 77 8.16 16.82 33.47
CA ASP A 77 9.50 17.39 33.61
C ASP A 77 10.46 16.90 32.52
N TRP A 78 9.93 16.47 31.36
CA TRP A 78 10.74 16.00 30.24
C TRP A 78 11.71 17.10 29.76
N GLU A 79 12.99 16.76 29.71
CA GLU A 79 14.08 17.62 29.26
C GLU A 79 14.82 16.94 28.08
N PRO A 80 14.46 17.21 26.82
CA PRO A 80 15.24 16.80 25.67
C PRO A 80 16.58 17.54 25.61
N HIS A 81 17.56 16.92 24.94
CA HIS A 81 18.92 17.43 24.82
C HIS A 81 19.64 17.57 26.17
N THR A 82 19.56 16.51 26.98
CA THR A 82 20.54 16.33 28.07
C THR A 82 21.95 16.38 27.47
N PRO A 83 22.87 17.17 28.05
CA PRO A 83 24.25 17.23 27.59
C PRO A 83 24.90 15.84 27.58
N THR A 84 25.49 15.48 26.45
CA THR A 84 26.22 14.23 26.22
C THR A 84 27.70 14.55 26.03
N ILE A 85 28.56 13.58 26.35
CA ILE A 85 30.02 13.74 26.23
C ILE A 85 30.46 13.58 24.77
N GLN A 86 29.88 12.60 24.07
CA GLN A 86 30.30 12.22 22.73
C GLN A 86 29.55 13.02 21.66
N TYR A 87 30.28 13.48 20.65
CA TYR A 87 29.67 14.11 19.48
C TYR A 87 28.76 13.11 18.73
N GLY A 88 27.58 13.56 18.34
CA GLY A 88 26.61 12.74 17.61
C GLY A 88 25.70 11.89 18.50
N VAL A 89 25.94 11.83 19.81
CA VAL A 89 25.03 11.20 20.77
C VAL A 89 24.06 12.26 21.31
N PHE A 90 22.77 11.96 21.30
CA PHE A 90 21.74 12.85 21.83
C PHE A 90 20.91 12.10 22.85
N ALA A 91 20.57 12.77 23.95
CA ALA A 91 19.81 12.18 25.06
C ALA A 91 18.60 13.04 25.44
N SER A 92 17.52 12.37 25.85
CA SER A 92 16.34 12.98 26.47
C SER A 92 16.20 12.45 27.88
N LYS A 93 15.96 13.35 28.84
CA LYS A 93 15.82 13.04 30.27
C LYS A 93 14.35 13.06 30.67
N TRP A 94 13.96 12.03 31.41
CA TRP A 94 12.59 11.76 31.84
C TRP A 94 12.57 11.56 33.36
N PRO A 95 12.45 12.65 34.15
CA PRO A 95 12.41 12.56 35.61
C PRO A 95 11.08 11.98 36.10
N ARG A 96 11.10 11.16 37.14
CA ARG A 96 9.90 10.69 37.84
C ARG A 96 10.22 10.23 39.25
N SER A 97 9.63 10.87 40.26
CA SER A 97 9.67 10.43 41.66
C SER A 97 11.08 10.09 42.19
N GLY A 98 12.05 10.98 41.96
CA GLY A 98 13.45 10.78 42.40
C GLY A 98 14.25 9.78 41.54
N ARG A 99 13.63 9.20 40.51
CA ARG A 99 14.27 8.37 39.49
C ARG A 99 14.36 9.13 38.18
N THR A 100 15.25 8.70 37.30
CA THR A 100 15.40 9.33 35.98
C THR A 100 15.65 8.27 34.92
N LEU A 101 14.88 8.32 33.84
CA LEU A 101 15.17 7.60 32.62
C LEU A 101 15.83 8.55 31.62
N TRP A 102 16.87 8.09 30.93
CA TRP A 102 17.36 8.73 29.72
C TRP A 102 17.12 7.82 28.52
N THR A 103 16.57 8.37 27.44
CA THR A 103 16.57 7.72 26.12
C THR A 103 17.61 8.40 25.25
N MET A 104 18.35 7.62 24.45
CA MET A 104 19.53 8.10 23.74
C MET A 104 19.61 7.52 22.34
N VAL A 105 20.18 8.30 21.43
CA VAL A 105 20.41 7.90 20.04
C VAL A 105 21.81 8.29 19.61
N ASN A 106 22.48 7.41 18.88
CA ASN A 106 23.72 7.72 18.18
C ASN A 106 23.38 8.08 16.73
N ARG A 107 23.54 9.35 16.35
CA ARG A 107 23.32 9.83 14.97
C ARG A 107 24.53 9.65 14.08
N ALA A 108 25.69 9.25 14.63
CA ALA A 108 26.86 8.95 13.83
C ALA A 108 26.70 7.62 13.07
N VAL A 109 27.39 7.50 11.95
CA VAL A 109 27.47 6.28 11.12
C VAL A 109 28.55 5.30 11.59
N TYR A 110 29.10 5.51 12.79
CA TYR A 110 30.14 4.67 13.40
C TYR A 110 29.81 4.42 14.88
N ASN A 111 30.39 3.36 15.43
CA ASN A 111 30.23 2.98 16.84
C ASN A 111 30.93 4.00 17.74
N ILE A 112 30.31 4.31 18.87
CA ILE A 112 30.84 5.22 19.88
C ILE A 112 31.00 4.44 21.20
N GLY A 113 32.14 4.57 21.85
CA GLY A 113 32.42 3.97 23.16
C GLY A 113 32.76 5.02 24.22
N GLY A 114 33.14 4.56 25.42
CA GLY A 114 33.55 5.43 26.52
C GLY A 114 32.38 6.12 27.23
N GLY A 115 32.68 7.23 27.92
CA GLY A 115 31.68 8.04 28.64
C GLY A 115 30.66 8.66 27.70
N GLN A 116 29.37 8.48 27.99
CA GLN A 116 28.24 9.00 27.20
C GLN A 116 27.50 10.14 27.91
N LEU A 117 27.24 9.97 29.21
CA LEU A 117 26.53 10.94 30.04
C LEU A 117 27.38 11.36 31.22
N GLU A 118 27.27 12.62 31.58
CA GLU A 118 27.82 13.18 32.81
C GLU A 118 26.63 13.69 33.65
N VAL A 119 26.43 13.11 34.83
CA VAL A 119 25.33 13.44 35.73
C VAL A 119 25.85 13.89 37.09
N ALA A 120 25.04 14.61 37.86
CA ALA A 120 25.42 15.00 39.21
C ALA A 120 25.69 13.75 40.07
N ALA A 121 26.78 13.76 40.85
CA ALA A 121 27.08 12.65 41.74
C ALA A 121 26.01 12.53 42.83
N GLN A 122 25.40 11.35 42.93
CA GLN A 122 24.39 11.03 43.94
C GLN A 122 24.79 9.74 44.64
N SER A 123 24.97 9.82 45.96
CA SER A 123 25.38 8.67 46.76
C SER A 123 24.27 7.62 46.78
N GLY A 124 24.63 6.35 46.56
CA GLY A 124 23.70 5.22 46.60
C GLY A 124 22.80 5.08 45.37
N MET A 125 23.02 5.84 44.29
CA MET A 125 22.28 5.65 43.05
C MET A 125 22.81 4.48 42.23
N HIS A 126 21.88 3.67 41.73
CA HIS A 126 22.14 2.60 40.78
C HIS A 126 21.81 3.07 39.36
N TYR A 127 22.64 2.68 38.39
CA TYR A 127 22.48 3.04 36.98
C TYR A 127 22.41 1.78 36.14
N TYR A 128 21.37 1.66 35.32
CA TYR A 128 21.15 0.48 34.47
C TYR A 128 21.12 0.89 33.02
N ASP A 129 22.00 0.29 32.20
CA ASP A 129 21.90 0.33 30.75
C ASP A 129 20.78 -0.61 30.33
N LEU A 130 19.62 -0.03 30.07
CA LEU A 130 18.41 -0.74 29.66
C LEU A 130 18.51 -1.26 28.23
N TRP A 131 19.41 -0.73 27.41
CA TRP A 131 19.61 -1.21 26.05
C TRP A 131 20.44 -2.49 26.05
N HIS A 132 21.60 -2.52 26.73
CA HIS A 132 22.46 -3.69 26.81
C HIS A 132 22.09 -4.68 27.92
N GLY A 133 21.20 -4.30 28.84
CA GLY A 133 20.72 -5.18 29.89
C GLY A 133 21.70 -5.37 31.04
N VAL A 134 22.47 -4.33 31.40
CA VAL A 134 23.52 -4.41 32.43
C VAL A 134 23.43 -3.27 33.44
N GLU A 135 23.92 -3.51 34.66
CA GLU A 135 24.17 -2.45 35.62
C GLU A 135 25.50 -1.77 35.30
N LEU A 136 25.51 -0.45 35.28
CA LEU A 136 26.68 0.37 34.96
C LEU A 136 27.48 0.65 36.24
N ALA A 137 28.81 0.64 36.10
CA ALA A 137 29.72 1.11 37.12
C ALA A 137 30.01 2.61 36.87
N PRO A 138 29.44 3.54 37.65
CA PRO A 138 29.68 4.97 37.47
C PRO A 138 31.13 5.36 37.79
N GLU A 139 31.74 6.16 36.92
CA GLU A 139 33.07 6.74 37.17
C GLU A 139 32.94 8.10 37.87
N ALA A 140 33.55 8.26 39.04
CA ALA A 140 33.49 9.52 39.78
C ALA A 140 34.47 10.56 39.19
N GLN A 141 33.97 11.77 38.91
CA GLN A 141 34.78 12.90 38.45
C GLN A 141 34.31 14.21 39.09
N SER A 142 35.09 14.78 40.01
CA SER A 142 34.92 16.15 40.54
C SER A 142 33.47 16.58 40.83
N GLY A 143 32.75 15.79 41.65
CA GLY A 143 31.34 16.08 42.02
C GLY A 143 30.30 15.62 41.00
N LYS A 144 30.73 14.95 39.94
CA LYS A 144 29.90 14.34 38.90
C LYS A 144 30.20 12.85 38.78
N THR A 145 29.32 12.19 38.05
CA THR A 145 29.37 10.77 37.72
C THR A 145 29.30 10.64 36.21
N VAL A 146 30.28 9.98 35.62
CA VAL A 146 30.31 9.63 34.21
C VAL A 146 29.76 8.22 34.03
N LEU A 147 28.81 8.07 33.11
CA LEU A 147 28.23 6.80 32.71
C LEU A 147 28.79 6.42 31.34
N ALA A 148 29.55 5.31 31.31
CA ALA A 148 30.22 4.83 30.12
C ALA A 148 29.60 3.53 29.62
N PHE A 149 29.32 3.46 28.32
CA PHE A 149 28.82 2.28 27.61
C PHE A 149 29.00 2.49 26.10
N ALA A 150 28.91 1.39 25.34
CA ALA A 150 29.02 1.44 23.89
C ALA A 150 27.68 1.80 23.26
N MET A 151 27.70 2.45 22.09
CA MET A 151 26.53 2.67 21.25
C MET A 151 26.88 2.36 19.80
N GLU A 152 26.11 1.48 19.17
CA GLU A 152 26.30 1.14 17.75
C GLU A 152 26.07 2.35 16.83
N ALA A 153 26.65 2.32 15.63
CA ALA A 153 26.34 3.23 14.53
C ALA A 153 24.83 3.29 14.27
N SER A 154 24.27 4.50 14.16
CA SER A 154 22.82 4.69 14.00
C SER A 154 22.01 3.93 15.07
N GLY A 155 22.58 3.78 16.27
CA GLY A 155 22.08 2.95 17.35
C GLY A 155 21.29 3.73 18.39
N TYR A 156 20.97 3.02 19.48
CA TYR A 156 20.09 3.47 20.54
C TYR A 156 20.74 3.17 21.90
N GLY A 157 20.30 3.87 22.93
CA GLY A 157 20.70 3.62 24.31
C GLY A 157 19.62 4.07 25.27
N ALA A 158 19.56 3.47 26.45
CA ALA A 158 18.69 3.96 27.52
C ALA A 158 19.30 3.67 28.88
N VAL A 159 19.19 4.63 29.79
CA VAL A 159 19.73 4.52 31.14
C VAL A 159 18.64 4.80 32.16
N LEU A 160 18.46 3.90 33.13
CA LEU A 160 17.63 4.15 34.31
C LEU A 160 18.54 4.44 35.51
N ALA A 161 18.34 5.57 36.17
CA ALA A 161 18.89 5.83 37.48
C ALA A 161 17.80 5.71 38.55
N GLN A 162 18.06 4.90 39.58
CA GLN A 162 17.17 4.75 40.74
C GLN A 162 17.95 4.49 42.04
N PRO A 163 17.42 4.87 43.22
CA PRO A 163 18.10 4.65 44.50
C PRO A 163 18.00 3.21 44.99
N GLU A 164 17.03 2.43 44.51
CA GLU A 164 16.88 1.04 44.90
C GLU A 164 17.68 0.11 43.96
N PRO A 165 18.28 -0.97 44.48
CA PRO A 165 18.85 -1.99 43.62
C PRO A 165 17.77 -2.67 42.77
N ALA A 166 18.17 -3.27 41.65
CA ALA A 166 17.25 -3.95 40.74
C ALA A 166 16.47 -5.06 41.45
N ASP A 167 15.14 -4.93 41.42
CA ASP A 167 14.22 -5.97 41.86
C ASP A 167 14.19 -7.15 40.86
N ALA A 168 13.44 -8.20 41.19
CA ALA A 168 13.32 -9.37 40.32
C ALA A 168 12.74 -9.04 38.94
N SER A 169 11.85 -8.06 38.85
CA SER A 169 11.21 -7.66 37.61
C SER A 169 12.18 -6.91 36.69
N LEU A 170 12.96 -5.96 37.23
CA LEU A 170 14.00 -5.26 36.49
C LEU A 170 15.13 -6.21 36.07
N LYS A 171 15.55 -7.14 36.94
CA LYS A 171 16.54 -8.16 36.57
C LYS A 171 16.07 -9.04 35.41
N GLY A 172 14.80 -9.47 35.42
CA GLY A 172 14.21 -10.21 34.31
C GLY A 172 14.23 -9.43 33.00
N PHE A 173 13.88 -8.13 33.05
CA PHE A 173 13.94 -7.24 31.89
C PHE A 173 15.38 -7.05 31.37
N LEU A 174 16.34 -6.83 32.26
CA LEU A 174 17.76 -6.67 31.89
C LEU A 174 18.30 -7.94 31.23
N ALA A 175 18.01 -9.12 31.78
CA ALA A 175 18.40 -10.40 31.17
C ALA A 175 17.79 -10.59 29.77
N GLU A 176 16.50 -10.23 29.60
CA GLU A 176 15.86 -10.27 28.29
C GLU A 176 16.58 -9.34 27.29
N MET A 177 16.82 -8.08 27.67
CA MET A 177 17.52 -7.11 26.83
C MET A 177 18.95 -7.54 26.49
N GLN A 178 19.65 -8.18 27.43
CA GLN A 178 20.97 -8.77 27.20
C GLN A 178 20.90 -9.85 26.11
N THR A 179 19.95 -10.79 26.19
CA THR A 179 19.73 -11.81 25.15
C THR A 179 19.44 -11.16 23.79
N LEU A 180 18.67 -10.07 23.74
CA LEU A 180 18.41 -9.40 22.45
C LEU A 180 19.66 -8.78 21.84
N ASN A 181 20.62 -8.36 22.67
CA ASN A 181 21.86 -7.73 22.23
C ASN A 181 23.02 -8.70 22.01
N GLU A 182 22.82 -10.02 22.21
CA GLU A 182 23.79 -11.04 21.78
C GLU A 182 24.11 -10.93 20.29
N ARG A 183 23.12 -10.55 19.48
CA ARG A 183 23.31 -10.15 18.08
C ARG A 183 23.27 -8.62 17.98
N PRO A 184 24.36 -7.95 17.56
CA PRO A 184 24.35 -6.50 17.39
C PRO A 184 23.41 -6.08 16.25
N LEU A 185 22.85 -4.87 16.29
CA LEU A 185 21.97 -4.35 15.23
C LEU A 185 22.67 -4.35 13.87
N SER A 186 23.96 -4.05 13.85
CA SER A 186 24.80 -4.08 12.63
C SER A 186 24.89 -5.45 11.97
N ALA A 187 24.58 -6.54 12.67
CA ALA A 187 24.54 -7.89 12.09
C ALA A 187 23.20 -8.23 11.40
N PHE A 188 22.19 -7.36 11.48
CA PHE A 188 20.94 -7.52 10.75
C PHE A 188 21.01 -6.75 9.42
N PRO A 189 20.50 -7.33 8.31
CA PRO A 189 20.41 -6.65 7.03
C PRO A 189 19.68 -5.30 7.13
N LYS A 190 20.34 -4.25 6.64
CA LYS A 190 19.77 -2.91 6.48
C LYS A 190 19.26 -2.66 5.06
N ALA A 191 19.53 -3.57 4.13
CA ALA A 191 19.09 -3.42 2.74
C ALA A 191 17.57 -3.58 2.67
N TRP A 192 16.91 -2.59 2.05
CA TRP A 192 15.52 -2.73 1.64
C TRP A 192 15.46 -3.50 0.32
N HIS A 193 14.52 -4.43 0.21
CA HIS A 193 14.34 -5.27 -0.96
C HIS A 193 12.98 -5.01 -1.60
N VAL A 194 12.99 -4.79 -2.91
CA VAL A 194 11.75 -4.74 -3.69
C VAL A 194 11.11 -6.13 -3.68
N LEU A 195 9.79 -6.17 -3.49
CA LEU A 195 9.03 -7.41 -3.59
C LEU A 195 8.52 -7.57 -5.04
N PRO A 196 8.95 -8.63 -5.77
CA PRO A 196 8.46 -8.88 -7.11
C PRO A 196 6.97 -9.23 -7.10
N GLN A 197 6.23 -8.74 -8.08
CA GLN A 197 4.83 -9.09 -8.29
C GLN A 197 4.70 -10.05 -9.47
N LYS A 198 3.68 -10.90 -9.43
CA LYS A 198 3.35 -11.84 -10.51
C LYS A 198 1.94 -11.58 -11.00
N ILE A 199 1.78 -11.57 -12.32
CA ILE A 199 0.46 -11.61 -12.94
C ILE A 199 -0.17 -12.99 -12.71
N VAL A 200 -1.45 -13.02 -12.33
CA VAL A 200 -2.24 -14.24 -12.26
C VAL A 200 -2.64 -14.63 -13.68
N PRO A 201 -2.33 -15.85 -14.15
CA PRO A 201 -2.64 -16.26 -15.52
C PRO A 201 -4.12 -16.15 -15.86
N ILE A 202 -4.41 -15.64 -17.06
CA ILE A 202 -5.73 -15.74 -17.69
C ILE A 202 -5.62 -16.84 -18.75
N GLU A 203 -6.27 -17.97 -18.50
CA GLU A 203 -6.22 -19.12 -19.41
C GLU A 203 -6.86 -18.79 -20.77
N PRO A 204 -6.21 -19.16 -21.89
CA PRO A 204 -6.81 -19.04 -23.21
C PRO A 204 -8.11 -19.85 -23.31
N THR A 205 -9.06 -19.30 -24.05
CA THR A 205 -10.29 -19.95 -24.48
C THR A 205 -10.03 -20.82 -25.72
N GLN A 206 -10.98 -21.71 -26.04
CA GLN A 206 -10.96 -22.37 -27.34
C GLN A 206 -11.18 -21.32 -28.45
N PRO A 207 -10.26 -21.21 -29.43
CA PRO A 207 -10.39 -20.24 -30.51
C PRO A 207 -11.71 -20.41 -31.28
N ALA A 208 -12.31 -19.28 -31.65
CA ALA A 208 -13.49 -19.26 -32.52
C ALA A 208 -13.12 -18.84 -33.95
N THR A 209 -13.79 -19.45 -34.93
CA THR A 209 -13.68 -19.07 -36.35
C THR A 209 -14.58 -17.88 -36.69
N GLN A 210 -15.73 -17.77 -36.03
CA GLN A 210 -16.73 -16.72 -36.26
C GLN A 210 -16.96 -15.93 -34.98
N ALA A 211 -17.34 -14.66 -35.15
CA ALA A 211 -17.66 -13.80 -34.02
C ALA A 211 -18.83 -14.38 -33.22
N PRO A 212 -18.66 -14.67 -31.92
CA PRO A 212 -19.78 -14.99 -31.05
C PRO A 212 -20.76 -13.81 -30.99
N ASP A 213 -22.03 -14.11 -30.69
CA ASP A 213 -23.07 -13.10 -30.58
C ASP A 213 -22.66 -11.94 -29.66
N GLY A 214 -22.75 -10.72 -30.17
CA GLY A 214 -22.44 -9.49 -29.44
C GLY A 214 -20.94 -9.17 -29.32
N MET A 215 -20.05 -9.94 -29.96
CA MET A 215 -18.61 -9.65 -29.99
C MET A 215 -18.17 -9.06 -31.34
N VAL A 216 -17.10 -8.26 -31.32
CA VAL A 216 -16.44 -7.71 -32.51
C VAL A 216 -15.06 -8.34 -32.69
N ARG A 217 -14.64 -8.54 -33.93
CA ARG A 217 -13.31 -9.08 -34.23
C ARG A 217 -12.25 -8.00 -34.09
N ILE A 218 -11.23 -8.27 -33.30
CA ILE A 218 -10.04 -7.46 -33.15
C ILE A 218 -8.90 -8.14 -33.93
N PRO A 219 -8.34 -7.50 -34.98
CA PRO A 219 -7.31 -8.12 -35.81
C PRO A 219 -6.00 -8.30 -35.02
N GLY A 220 -5.26 -9.37 -35.28
CA GLY A 220 -3.91 -9.51 -34.71
C GLY A 220 -2.92 -8.52 -35.31
N THR A 221 -1.84 -8.21 -34.58
CA THR A 221 -0.75 -7.33 -35.04
C THR A 221 0.55 -7.62 -34.30
N PRO A 222 1.71 -7.62 -34.98
CA PRO A 222 3.01 -7.70 -34.31
C PRO A 222 3.53 -6.31 -33.84
N GLU A 223 2.82 -5.23 -34.18
CA GLU A 223 3.31 -3.85 -34.07
C GLU A 223 2.68 -3.04 -32.93
N PHE A 224 1.91 -3.67 -32.03
CA PHE A 224 1.28 -2.92 -30.95
C PHE A 224 2.31 -2.48 -29.91
N VAL A 225 2.30 -1.19 -29.56
CA VAL A 225 3.07 -0.65 -28.44
C VAL A 225 2.10 -0.45 -27.29
N PHE A 226 2.21 -1.31 -26.29
CA PHE A 226 1.53 -1.19 -25.02
C PHE A 226 2.23 -0.12 -24.19
N GLU A 227 1.53 0.95 -23.86
CA GLU A 227 2.07 2.08 -23.10
C GLU A 227 1.02 2.53 -22.08
N VAL A 228 1.35 2.40 -20.81
CA VAL A 228 0.42 2.68 -19.71
C VAL A 228 1.15 3.22 -18.49
N HIS A 229 0.42 3.96 -17.66
CA HIS A 229 0.83 4.29 -16.32
C HIS A 229 -0.32 4.24 -15.30
N GLY A 230 0.02 3.93 -14.05
CA GLY A 230 -0.91 4.03 -12.94
C GLY A 230 -1.25 5.47 -12.57
N ILE A 231 -2.50 5.67 -12.18
CA ILE A 231 -3.06 6.98 -11.85
C ILE A 231 -2.94 7.38 -10.37
N GLU A 232 -2.50 6.48 -9.49
CA GLU A 232 -2.35 6.80 -8.07
C GLU A 232 -1.40 8.00 -7.91
N ILE A 233 -1.87 9.04 -7.22
CA ILE A 233 -1.12 10.30 -7.08
C ILE A 233 -0.02 10.15 -6.03
N GLU A 234 -0.24 9.28 -5.03
CA GLU A 234 0.71 9.06 -3.97
C GLU A 234 1.88 8.17 -4.41
N GLY A 235 3.08 8.40 -3.88
CA GLY A 235 4.30 7.72 -4.29
C GLY A 235 4.94 8.34 -5.54
N GLY A 236 6.27 8.36 -5.60
CA GLY A 236 7.01 8.75 -6.81
C GLY A 236 6.97 7.65 -7.88
N ASP A 237 7.73 7.84 -8.96
CA ASP A 237 8.02 6.77 -9.93
C ASP A 237 9.26 5.98 -9.49
N ASP A 238 9.14 5.36 -8.30
CA ASP A 238 10.22 4.59 -7.68
C ASP A 238 10.05 3.09 -7.95
N ILE A 239 11.15 2.34 -7.98
CA ILE A 239 11.10 0.88 -7.94
C ILE A 239 10.33 0.42 -6.70
N GLY A 240 9.33 -0.45 -6.91
CA GLY A 240 8.45 -0.96 -5.86
C GLY A 240 7.00 -0.50 -5.98
N VAL A 241 6.72 0.54 -6.77
CA VAL A 241 5.38 1.11 -6.87
C VAL A 241 4.54 0.42 -7.96
N ASP A 242 3.22 0.49 -7.82
CA ASP A 242 2.26 0.02 -8.82
C ASP A 242 2.40 -1.48 -9.17
N VAL A 243 2.51 -1.88 -10.45
CA VAL A 243 2.50 -3.29 -10.89
C VAL A 243 3.76 -3.70 -11.66
N GLN A 244 3.98 -5.02 -11.81
CA GLN A 244 5.10 -5.58 -12.58
C GLN A 244 4.59 -6.50 -13.68
N TYR A 245 4.78 -6.13 -14.94
CA TYR A 245 4.42 -6.99 -16.08
C TYR A 245 5.45 -8.10 -16.30
N PRO A 246 5.07 -9.21 -16.98
CA PRO A 246 5.94 -10.38 -17.15
C PRO A 246 7.31 -10.12 -17.80
N TRP A 247 7.44 -9.05 -18.58
CA TRP A 247 8.69 -8.67 -19.26
C TRP A 247 9.55 -7.68 -18.45
N GLU A 248 9.20 -7.40 -17.20
CA GLU A 248 9.86 -6.42 -16.35
C GLU A 248 10.60 -7.08 -15.18
N ASP A 249 11.64 -6.40 -14.70
CA ASP A 249 12.48 -6.84 -13.57
C ASP A 249 11.94 -6.41 -12.20
N SER A 250 11.05 -5.41 -12.17
CA SER A 250 10.52 -4.83 -10.95
C SER A 250 9.21 -4.06 -11.19
N PRO A 251 8.35 -3.91 -10.16
CA PRO A 251 7.17 -3.08 -10.24
C PRO A 251 7.53 -1.59 -10.30
N ARG A 252 6.85 -0.85 -11.18
CA ARG A 252 6.99 0.59 -11.41
C ARG A 252 5.69 1.17 -11.94
N ARG A 253 5.55 2.50 -11.99
CA ARG A 253 4.30 3.14 -12.43
C ARG A 253 4.18 3.24 -13.94
N HIS A 254 5.28 3.39 -14.66
CA HIS A 254 5.27 3.62 -16.11
C HIS A 254 5.77 2.39 -16.86
N HIS A 255 5.02 2.00 -17.91
CA HIS A 255 5.28 0.81 -18.69
C HIS A 255 5.23 1.12 -20.17
N SER A 256 6.19 0.57 -20.92
CA SER A 256 6.18 0.61 -22.38
C SER A 256 6.81 -0.66 -22.92
N GLN A 257 6.09 -1.36 -23.80
CA GLN A 257 6.58 -2.57 -24.45
C GLN A 257 5.93 -2.78 -25.81
N LYS A 258 6.72 -3.21 -26.80
CA LYS A 258 6.18 -3.72 -28.07
C LYS A 258 5.70 -5.16 -27.85
N ILE A 259 4.41 -5.42 -28.09
CA ILE A 259 3.76 -6.71 -27.85
C ILE A 259 3.08 -7.18 -29.14
N ALA A 260 3.25 -8.45 -29.48
CA ALA A 260 2.47 -9.09 -30.53
C ALA A 260 1.10 -9.49 -29.97
N ILE A 261 0.04 -9.01 -30.61
CA ILE A 261 -1.35 -9.30 -30.27
C ILE A 261 -1.87 -10.35 -31.26
N ALA A 262 -2.29 -11.51 -30.75
CA ALA A 262 -3.04 -12.50 -31.53
C ALA A 262 -4.44 -11.94 -31.89
N PRO A 263 -5.10 -12.39 -32.96
CA PRO A 263 -6.49 -12.03 -33.20
C PRO A 263 -7.39 -12.58 -32.09
N PHE A 264 -8.42 -11.81 -31.73
CA PHE A 264 -9.41 -12.22 -30.74
C PHE A 264 -10.76 -11.54 -31.03
N PHE A 265 -11.80 -11.99 -30.36
CA PHE A 265 -13.10 -11.33 -30.30
C PHE A 265 -13.27 -10.65 -28.95
N MET A 266 -13.78 -9.42 -28.94
CA MET A 266 -14.11 -8.69 -27.71
C MET A 266 -15.60 -8.40 -27.67
N ASP A 267 -16.22 -8.51 -26.49
CA ASP A 267 -17.58 -8.02 -26.30
C ASP A 267 -17.68 -6.56 -26.74
N LYS A 268 -18.64 -6.27 -27.62
CA LYS A 268 -18.88 -4.91 -28.12
C LYS A 268 -19.19 -3.97 -26.96
N TYR A 269 -19.92 -4.45 -25.96
CA TYR A 269 -20.40 -3.72 -24.80
C TYR A 269 -19.93 -4.38 -23.50
N PRO A 270 -19.83 -3.65 -22.36
CA PRO A 270 -19.74 -4.29 -21.06
C PRO A 270 -20.88 -5.28 -20.83
N VAL A 271 -20.65 -6.32 -20.03
CA VAL A 271 -21.68 -7.31 -19.70
C VAL A 271 -22.87 -6.63 -19.04
N THR A 272 -24.07 -6.86 -19.55
CA THR A 272 -25.29 -6.20 -19.07
C THR A 272 -25.95 -6.96 -17.93
N ASN A 273 -26.84 -6.29 -17.18
CA ASN A 273 -27.65 -6.95 -16.15
C ASN A 273 -28.50 -8.10 -16.72
N ARG A 274 -29.02 -7.98 -17.96
CA ARG A 274 -29.76 -9.06 -18.62
C ARG A 274 -28.88 -10.29 -18.84
N GLN A 275 -27.70 -10.09 -19.43
CA GLN A 275 -26.75 -11.18 -19.67
C GLN A 275 -26.31 -11.86 -18.37
N PHE A 276 -26.03 -11.07 -17.33
CA PHE A 276 -25.66 -11.62 -16.03
C PHE A 276 -26.82 -12.36 -15.35
N ALA A 277 -28.07 -11.90 -15.51
CA ALA A 277 -29.25 -12.61 -15.01
C ALA A 277 -29.42 -13.98 -15.70
N ASP A 278 -29.18 -14.04 -17.02
CA ASP A 278 -29.21 -15.30 -17.77
C ASP A 278 -28.14 -16.28 -17.26
N PHE A 279 -26.94 -15.80 -16.96
CA PHE A 279 -25.89 -16.57 -16.30
C PHE A 279 -26.35 -17.12 -14.95
N LEU A 280 -26.88 -16.28 -14.05
CA LEU A 280 -27.34 -16.73 -12.73
C LEU A 280 -28.43 -17.80 -12.85
N LYS A 281 -29.38 -17.61 -13.77
CA LYS A 281 -30.48 -18.54 -14.01
C LYS A 281 -29.98 -19.88 -14.57
N ALA A 282 -29.06 -19.85 -15.54
CA ALA A 282 -28.57 -21.04 -16.22
C ALA A 282 -27.54 -21.83 -15.39
N ALA A 283 -26.62 -21.14 -14.72
CA ALA A 283 -25.53 -21.75 -13.97
C ALA A 283 -25.86 -22.03 -12.50
N GLY A 284 -26.89 -21.39 -11.95
CA GLY A 284 -27.19 -21.45 -10.51
C GLY A 284 -26.09 -20.83 -9.65
N TYR A 285 -25.31 -19.90 -10.21
CA TYR A 285 -24.13 -19.33 -9.56
C TYR A 285 -24.49 -18.56 -8.29
N ARG A 286 -23.67 -18.74 -7.25
CA ARG A 286 -23.66 -17.94 -6.04
C ARG A 286 -22.20 -17.73 -5.60
N PRO A 287 -21.79 -16.51 -5.24
CA PRO A 287 -20.45 -16.29 -4.71
C PRO A 287 -20.28 -16.94 -3.34
N ALA A 288 -19.03 -17.22 -2.96
CA ALA A 288 -18.71 -17.71 -1.62
C ALA A 288 -19.07 -16.69 -0.52
N ASP A 289 -18.86 -15.40 -0.81
CA ASP A 289 -19.30 -14.28 0.03
C ASP A 289 -20.34 -13.45 -0.76
N GLY A 290 -21.58 -13.43 -0.27
CA GLY A 290 -22.69 -12.70 -0.87
C GLY A 290 -22.80 -11.23 -0.46
N HIS A 291 -21.97 -10.73 0.46
CA HIS A 291 -22.07 -9.36 0.92
C HIS A 291 -21.76 -8.36 -0.22
N ASN A 292 -22.62 -7.35 -0.39
CA ASN A 292 -22.64 -6.42 -1.52
C ASN A 292 -22.75 -7.07 -2.92
N PHE A 293 -22.97 -8.38 -3.05
CA PHE A 293 -23.17 -9.01 -4.35
C PHE A 293 -24.46 -8.48 -5.00
N LEU A 294 -24.34 -7.88 -6.19
CA LEU A 294 -25.45 -7.27 -6.91
C LEU A 294 -26.29 -6.34 -6.01
N LYS A 295 -25.61 -5.47 -5.25
CA LYS A 295 -26.24 -4.63 -4.22
C LYS A 295 -27.42 -3.78 -4.72
N ASP A 296 -27.42 -3.41 -6.01
CA ASP A 296 -28.49 -2.64 -6.63
C ASP A 296 -29.70 -3.52 -7.04
N TRP A 297 -29.58 -4.85 -6.99
CA TRP A 297 -30.65 -5.78 -7.29
C TRP A 297 -31.50 -6.06 -6.04
N LYS A 298 -32.79 -6.33 -6.24
CA LYS A 298 -33.73 -6.70 -5.17
C LYS A 298 -34.40 -8.01 -5.54
N ASP A 299 -34.47 -8.93 -4.58
CA ASP A 299 -35.08 -10.26 -4.76
C ASP A 299 -34.57 -11.00 -6.01
N ALA A 300 -33.26 -10.94 -6.24
CA ALA A 300 -32.56 -11.51 -7.41
C ALA A 300 -33.00 -10.93 -8.77
N LYS A 301 -33.52 -9.70 -8.79
CA LYS A 301 -33.89 -8.97 -10.01
C LYS A 301 -33.19 -7.63 -10.07
N TYR A 302 -32.63 -7.31 -11.23
CA TYR A 302 -32.13 -5.96 -11.50
C TYR A 302 -33.27 -4.94 -11.54
N PRO A 303 -33.00 -3.64 -11.29
CA PRO A 303 -34.03 -2.61 -11.34
C PRO A 303 -34.73 -2.52 -12.70
N ALA A 304 -36.00 -2.13 -12.72
CA ALA A 304 -36.76 -1.98 -13.97
C ALA A 304 -36.06 -1.01 -14.95
N GLY A 305 -35.93 -1.43 -16.21
CA GLY A 305 -35.24 -0.65 -17.25
C GLY A 305 -33.70 -0.69 -17.18
N TRP A 306 -33.11 -1.59 -16.38
CA TRP A 306 -31.66 -1.76 -16.28
C TRP A 306 -31.12 -2.94 -17.09
N ASP A 307 -31.96 -3.60 -17.90
CA ASP A 307 -31.61 -4.78 -18.67
C ASP A 307 -30.43 -4.54 -19.62
N ASN A 308 -30.34 -3.33 -20.22
CA ASN A 308 -29.27 -2.92 -21.12
C ASN A 308 -28.17 -2.06 -20.46
N LYS A 309 -28.14 -1.98 -19.12
CA LYS A 309 -27.06 -1.30 -18.37
C LYS A 309 -25.98 -2.30 -17.98
N PRO A 310 -24.70 -1.89 -17.86
CA PRO A 310 -23.66 -2.73 -17.29
C PRO A 310 -24.07 -3.33 -15.95
N VAL A 311 -23.74 -4.61 -15.73
CA VAL A 311 -23.79 -5.19 -14.40
C VAL A 311 -22.66 -4.61 -13.54
N THR A 312 -22.96 -4.27 -12.29
CA THR A 312 -22.03 -3.74 -11.31
C THR A 312 -22.19 -4.48 -9.98
N TRP A 313 -21.42 -4.11 -8.95
CA TRP A 313 -21.42 -4.80 -7.66
C TRP A 313 -21.08 -6.29 -7.78
N ILE A 314 -20.11 -6.59 -8.64
CA ILE A 314 -19.56 -7.91 -8.92
C ILE A 314 -18.04 -7.87 -8.68
N SER A 315 -17.50 -8.93 -8.10
CA SER A 315 -16.05 -9.03 -7.85
C SER A 315 -15.32 -9.53 -9.09
N LEU A 316 -13.99 -9.55 -9.03
CA LEU A 316 -13.17 -10.20 -10.06
C LEU A 316 -13.53 -11.68 -10.21
N GLU A 317 -13.78 -12.39 -9.12
CA GLU A 317 -14.19 -13.80 -9.13
C GLU A 317 -15.56 -14.00 -9.78
N ASP A 318 -16.53 -13.12 -9.51
CA ASP A 318 -17.85 -13.14 -10.15
C ASP A 318 -17.72 -12.97 -11.68
N SER A 319 -16.84 -12.05 -12.10
CA SER A 319 -16.54 -11.78 -13.51
C SER A 319 -15.91 -13.00 -14.20
N ARG A 320 -14.94 -13.66 -13.54
CA ARG A 320 -14.30 -14.88 -14.04
C ARG A 320 -15.29 -16.04 -14.15
N ALA A 321 -16.18 -16.20 -13.17
CA ALA A 321 -17.21 -17.23 -13.19
C ALA A 321 -18.17 -17.05 -14.38
N TYR A 322 -18.64 -15.82 -14.62
CA TYR A 322 -19.43 -15.49 -15.81
C TYR A 322 -18.65 -15.77 -17.11
N ALA A 323 -17.40 -15.29 -17.21
CA ALA A 323 -16.60 -15.44 -18.41
C ALA A 323 -16.42 -16.92 -18.77
N LYS A 324 -16.09 -17.75 -17.77
CA LYS A 324 -15.97 -19.21 -17.93
C LYS A 324 -17.27 -19.85 -18.39
N TRP A 325 -18.41 -19.51 -17.78
CA TRP A 325 -19.73 -20.02 -18.20
C TRP A 325 -20.06 -19.64 -19.65
N ALA A 326 -19.71 -18.42 -20.06
CA ALA A 326 -19.94 -17.93 -21.41
C ALA A 326 -18.95 -18.50 -22.45
N GLY A 327 -17.97 -19.33 -22.04
CA GLY A 327 -16.91 -19.82 -22.92
C GLY A 327 -15.97 -18.71 -23.39
N LYS A 328 -15.72 -17.74 -22.51
CA LYS A 328 -14.92 -16.54 -22.70
C LYS A 328 -13.86 -16.42 -21.59
N ARG A 329 -13.04 -15.36 -21.63
CA ARG A 329 -12.13 -14.96 -20.54
C ARG A 329 -12.18 -13.44 -20.33
N LEU A 330 -11.58 -12.95 -19.25
CA LEU A 330 -11.32 -11.51 -19.12
C LEU A 330 -10.20 -11.09 -20.09
N PRO A 331 -10.22 -9.85 -20.61
CA PRO A 331 -9.11 -9.35 -21.40
C PRO A 331 -7.88 -9.16 -20.52
N HIS A 332 -6.70 -9.42 -21.10
CA HIS A 332 -5.50 -8.76 -20.61
C HIS A 332 -5.58 -7.26 -20.88
N GLU A 333 -4.89 -6.47 -20.07
CA GLU A 333 -4.87 -5.01 -20.16
C GLU A 333 -4.35 -4.53 -21.52
N TRP A 334 -3.35 -5.19 -22.08
CA TRP A 334 -2.83 -4.86 -23.41
C TRP A 334 -3.83 -5.16 -24.53
N GLU A 335 -4.67 -6.20 -24.39
CA GLU A 335 -5.76 -6.49 -25.34
C GLU A 335 -6.85 -5.42 -25.23
N TRP A 336 -7.17 -5.00 -24.01
CA TRP A 336 -8.11 -3.92 -23.75
C TRP A 336 -7.63 -2.60 -24.36
N GLN A 337 -6.36 -2.23 -24.13
CA GLN A 337 -5.80 -0.99 -24.68
C GLN A 337 -5.76 -1.06 -26.20
N TYR A 338 -5.34 -2.19 -26.78
CA TYR A 338 -5.32 -2.33 -28.23
C TYR A 338 -6.71 -2.22 -28.84
N ALA A 339 -7.72 -2.88 -28.26
CA ALA A 339 -9.10 -2.79 -28.75
C ALA A 339 -9.69 -1.37 -28.65
N ALA A 340 -9.17 -0.55 -27.73
CA ALA A 340 -9.56 0.85 -27.58
C ALA A 340 -8.78 1.80 -28.49
N GLN A 341 -7.49 1.56 -28.67
CA GLN A 341 -6.53 2.50 -29.27
C GLN A 341 -6.28 2.22 -30.75
N GLY A 342 -6.29 0.95 -31.17
CA GLY A 342 -5.66 0.54 -32.41
C GLY A 342 -4.14 0.80 -32.37
N LEU A 343 -3.58 1.33 -33.45
CA LEU A 343 -2.14 1.53 -33.62
C LEU A 343 -1.69 3.00 -33.58
N ASP A 344 -2.61 3.95 -33.44
CA ASP A 344 -2.32 5.38 -33.61
C ASP A 344 -2.05 6.14 -32.30
N ARG A 345 -2.00 5.44 -31.16
CA ARG A 345 -1.73 6.01 -29.83
C ARG A 345 -2.70 7.13 -29.42
N ARG A 346 -3.94 7.08 -29.90
CA ARG A 346 -5.00 8.00 -29.47
C ARG A 346 -5.19 8.00 -27.95
N ALA A 347 -5.50 9.18 -27.40
CA ALA A 347 -5.73 9.34 -25.97
C ALA A 347 -7.05 8.73 -25.48
N TYR A 348 -8.08 8.69 -26.33
CA TYR A 348 -9.41 8.14 -26.02
C TYR A 348 -9.86 7.19 -27.14
N PRO A 349 -10.86 6.31 -26.92
CA PRO A 349 -11.36 5.42 -27.98
C PRO A 349 -11.75 6.16 -29.26
N TRP A 350 -12.35 7.34 -29.12
CA TRP A 350 -12.84 8.20 -30.20
C TRP A 350 -11.76 9.11 -30.83
N GLY A 351 -10.52 9.11 -30.32
CA GLY A 351 -9.43 9.94 -30.83
C GLY A 351 -8.70 10.72 -29.75
N SER A 352 -7.94 11.75 -30.13
CA SER A 352 -7.08 12.50 -29.20
C SER A 352 -7.74 13.72 -28.56
N GLN A 353 -8.94 14.10 -29.01
CA GLN A 353 -9.65 15.29 -28.52
C GLN A 353 -10.67 14.91 -27.44
N ALA A 354 -10.90 15.83 -26.50
CA ALA A 354 -12.01 15.70 -25.55
C ALA A 354 -13.35 15.68 -26.30
N CYS A 355 -14.34 14.96 -25.76
CA CYS A 355 -15.66 14.83 -26.36
C CYS A 355 -16.72 14.67 -25.28
N ASP A 356 -17.64 15.63 -25.20
CA ASP A 356 -18.69 15.66 -24.19
C ASP A 356 -19.83 14.65 -24.47
N ASP A 357 -20.00 14.24 -25.73
CA ASP A 357 -21.03 13.29 -26.17
C ASP A 357 -20.52 11.86 -26.36
N CYS A 358 -19.27 11.58 -25.98
CA CYS A 358 -18.63 10.28 -26.22
C CYS A 358 -18.65 9.35 -25.01
N ALA A 359 -19.02 9.86 -23.83
CA ALA A 359 -19.13 9.09 -22.61
C ALA A 359 -20.18 9.73 -21.67
N PRO A 360 -20.66 9.03 -20.63
CA PRO A 360 -21.57 9.60 -19.65
C PRO A 360 -20.99 10.84 -18.96
N PRO A 361 -21.83 11.84 -18.63
CA PRO A 361 -21.43 12.96 -17.80
C PRO A 361 -20.88 12.50 -16.46
N ARG A 362 -19.80 13.16 -16.02
CA ARG A 362 -19.11 12.87 -14.76
C ARG A 362 -19.95 13.30 -13.56
N GLU A 363 -19.88 12.52 -12.49
CA GLU A 363 -20.56 12.82 -11.23
C GLU A 363 -19.59 12.90 -10.04
N HIS A 364 -19.93 13.77 -9.09
CA HIS A 364 -19.15 14.02 -7.86
C HIS A 364 -20.00 13.84 -6.59
N GLY A 365 -21.29 13.58 -6.76
CA GLY A 365 -22.26 13.48 -5.67
C GLY A 365 -22.07 12.25 -4.81
N ARG A 366 -22.65 12.29 -3.60
CA ARG A 366 -22.75 11.13 -2.72
C ARG A 366 -23.81 10.13 -3.23
N ASP A 367 -24.90 10.66 -3.79
CA ASP A 367 -25.93 9.89 -4.45
C ASP A 367 -25.62 9.87 -5.95
N LEU A 368 -25.25 8.69 -6.44
CA LEU A 368 -24.92 8.46 -7.83
C LEU A 368 -26.13 7.90 -8.56
N ARG A 369 -26.38 8.37 -9.77
CA ARG A 369 -27.29 7.66 -10.68
C ARG A 369 -26.60 6.38 -11.17
N GLY A 370 -27.40 5.37 -11.48
CA GLY A 370 -26.87 4.13 -12.05
C GLY A 370 -26.20 4.34 -13.41
N PRO A 371 -25.41 3.36 -13.90
CA PRO A 371 -24.77 3.38 -15.21
C PRO A 371 -25.75 3.73 -16.35
N THR A 372 -25.25 4.26 -17.46
CA THR A 372 -26.05 4.45 -18.68
C THR A 372 -26.27 3.15 -19.44
N GLY A 373 -27.20 3.13 -20.38
CA GLY A 373 -27.33 2.00 -21.30
C GLY A 373 -26.04 1.85 -22.12
N VAL A 374 -25.64 0.61 -22.43
CA VAL A 374 -24.33 0.34 -23.06
C VAL A 374 -24.18 0.86 -24.49
N ASP A 375 -25.30 1.21 -25.13
CA ASP A 375 -25.39 1.70 -26.52
C ASP A 375 -25.67 3.20 -26.62
N GLN A 376 -25.67 3.92 -25.49
CA GLN A 376 -26.13 5.30 -25.43
C GLN A 376 -25.16 6.33 -26.05
N PHE A 377 -23.87 6.01 -26.16
CA PHE A 377 -22.83 6.94 -26.61
C PHE A 377 -22.08 6.45 -27.87
N PRO A 378 -22.75 6.29 -29.04
CA PRO A 378 -22.16 5.73 -30.25
C PRO A 378 -20.92 6.47 -30.77
N LYS A 379 -20.77 7.77 -30.46
CA LYS A 379 -19.58 8.56 -30.80
C LYS A 379 -18.34 8.14 -30.00
N GLY A 380 -18.52 7.42 -28.90
CA GLY A 380 -17.45 6.89 -28.05
C GLY A 380 -16.84 5.57 -28.52
N ALA A 381 -17.24 5.06 -29.68
CA ALA A 381 -16.71 3.81 -30.22
C ALA A 381 -15.20 3.88 -30.50
N SER A 382 -14.52 2.77 -30.27
CA SER A 382 -13.12 2.58 -30.70
C SER A 382 -13.01 2.40 -32.23
N PRO A 383 -11.79 2.40 -32.82
CA PRO A 383 -11.57 2.06 -34.23
C PRO A 383 -12.22 0.76 -34.69
N PHE A 384 -12.35 -0.20 -33.78
CA PHE A 384 -12.89 -1.51 -34.05
C PHE A 384 -14.40 -1.60 -33.72
N GLY A 385 -15.04 -0.48 -33.35
CA GLY A 385 -16.46 -0.43 -33.03
C GLY A 385 -16.81 -0.93 -31.62
N VAL A 386 -15.82 -1.08 -30.74
CA VAL A 386 -16.04 -1.44 -29.33
C VAL A 386 -16.55 -0.20 -28.58
N MET A 387 -17.59 -0.39 -27.80
CA MET A 387 -18.36 0.66 -27.12
C MET A 387 -18.05 0.70 -25.62
N ASP A 388 -18.24 1.86 -25.00
CA ASP A 388 -18.11 2.07 -23.54
C ASP A 388 -16.77 1.59 -22.96
N LEU A 389 -15.68 1.79 -23.70
CA LEU A 389 -14.34 1.57 -23.16
C LEU A 389 -13.94 2.70 -22.21
N THR A 390 -14.53 3.89 -22.29
CA THR A 390 -14.22 4.99 -21.37
C THR A 390 -15.47 5.56 -20.73
N GLY A 391 -15.46 5.74 -19.41
CA GLY A 391 -16.34 6.64 -18.67
C GLY A 391 -17.71 6.12 -18.22
N ASN A 392 -18.14 4.91 -18.58
CA ASN A 392 -19.37 4.32 -18.03
C ASN A 392 -19.04 3.57 -16.73
N VAL A 393 -18.40 2.41 -16.84
CA VAL A 393 -17.91 1.65 -15.68
C VAL A 393 -16.43 1.32 -15.84
N TRP A 394 -15.72 1.26 -14.72
CA TRP A 394 -14.43 0.59 -14.64
C TRP A 394 -14.56 -0.87 -15.06
N GLN A 395 -13.51 -1.43 -15.64
CA GLN A 395 -13.53 -2.78 -16.19
C GLN A 395 -12.37 -3.60 -15.65
N TRP A 396 -12.70 -4.75 -15.05
CA TRP A 396 -11.73 -5.75 -14.60
C TRP A 396 -10.88 -6.27 -15.77
N THR A 397 -9.55 -6.31 -15.60
CA THR A 397 -8.61 -6.98 -16.51
C THR A 397 -7.74 -8.00 -15.77
N ASP A 398 -6.46 -7.69 -15.60
CA ASP A 398 -5.45 -8.53 -14.98
C ASP A 398 -5.49 -8.44 -13.47
N GLU A 399 -4.99 -9.50 -12.83
CA GLU A 399 -4.71 -9.54 -11.41
C GLU A 399 -3.22 -9.72 -11.20
N PHE A 400 -2.67 -9.00 -10.24
CA PHE A 400 -1.29 -9.09 -9.78
C PHE A 400 -1.27 -9.50 -8.31
N GLN A 401 -0.29 -10.31 -7.93
CA GLN A 401 -0.10 -10.74 -6.56
C GLN A 401 1.37 -10.81 -6.16
N ASP A 402 1.63 -10.52 -4.90
CA ASP A 402 2.87 -10.79 -4.19
C ASP A 402 2.58 -11.53 -2.86
N GLU A 403 3.56 -11.63 -1.97
CA GLU A 403 3.40 -12.30 -0.67
C GLU A 403 2.38 -11.61 0.26
N HIS A 404 2.16 -10.30 0.10
CA HIS A 404 1.37 -9.47 1.01
C HIS A 404 0.12 -8.86 0.37
N THR A 405 0.09 -8.74 -0.96
CA THR A 405 -0.90 -7.96 -1.68
C THR A 405 -1.47 -8.73 -2.87
N ARG A 406 -2.77 -8.61 -3.07
CA ARG A 406 -3.45 -8.87 -4.36
C ARG A 406 -4.03 -7.56 -4.87
N ALA A 407 -3.89 -7.28 -6.15
CA ALA A 407 -4.47 -6.13 -6.80
C ALA A 407 -4.96 -6.52 -8.20
N ALA A 408 -5.96 -5.81 -8.71
CA ALA A 408 -6.38 -5.95 -10.09
C ALA A 408 -6.31 -4.63 -10.82
N ILE A 409 -6.07 -4.71 -12.12
CA ILE A 409 -6.07 -3.54 -12.96
C ILE A 409 -7.49 -3.25 -13.45
N LEU A 410 -7.87 -1.99 -13.26
CA LEU A 410 -9.11 -1.41 -13.74
C LEU A 410 -8.85 -0.46 -14.89
N ARG A 411 -9.63 -0.61 -15.96
CA ARG A 411 -9.51 0.17 -17.18
C ARG A 411 -10.74 1.02 -17.47
N GLY A 412 -10.52 2.11 -18.20
CA GLY A 412 -11.58 2.93 -18.81
C GLY A 412 -12.21 4.02 -17.93
N GLY A 413 -12.10 3.91 -16.61
CA GLY A 413 -12.74 4.86 -15.72
C GLY A 413 -14.26 4.69 -15.66
N GLY A 414 -14.83 4.95 -14.49
CA GLY A 414 -16.28 5.08 -14.32
C GLY A 414 -16.76 6.53 -14.46
N TYR A 415 -18.08 6.72 -14.57
CA TYR A 415 -18.69 8.07 -14.61
C TYR A 415 -18.51 8.83 -13.28
N TYR A 416 -18.11 8.16 -12.21
CA TYR A 416 -17.82 8.79 -10.92
C TYR A 416 -16.40 9.36 -10.87
N ARG A 417 -16.29 10.59 -10.39
CA ARG A 417 -15.01 11.23 -10.04
C ARG A 417 -15.01 11.61 -8.56
N PRO A 418 -14.10 11.05 -7.75
CA PRO A 418 -14.06 11.31 -6.32
C PRO A 418 -13.64 12.74 -5.99
N ALA A 419 -14.32 13.34 -5.01
CA ALA A 419 -14.01 14.67 -4.47
C ALA A 419 -13.05 14.61 -3.27
N GLY A 420 -13.24 13.66 -2.36
CA GLY A 420 -12.41 13.45 -1.17
C GLY A 420 -11.13 12.70 -1.51
N SER A 421 -11.24 11.43 -1.87
CA SER A 421 -10.10 10.49 -1.94
C SER A 421 -9.38 10.46 -3.29
N ARG A 422 -9.27 11.60 -3.98
CA ARG A 422 -8.65 11.69 -5.31
C ARG A 422 -7.17 11.30 -5.34
N TRP A 423 -6.50 11.31 -4.18
CA TRP A 423 -5.09 10.92 -4.06
C TRP A 423 -4.86 9.42 -4.27
N TYR A 424 -5.84 8.59 -3.91
CA TYR A 424 -5.75 7.14 -4.00
C TYR A 424 -6.29 6.60 -5.33
N PHE A 425 -7.48 7.03 -5.73
CA PHE A 425 -8.15 6.47 -6.91
C PHE A 425 -8.81 7.56 -7.77
N PRO A 426 -8.03 8.38 -8.50
CA PRO A 426 -8.59 9.37 -9.43
C PRO A 426 -9.27 8.69 -10.63
N SER A 427 -9.82 9.48 -11.55
CA SER A 427 -10.41 8.96 -12.78
C SER A 427 -9.31 8.65 -13.81
N ALA A 428 -9.34 7.48 -14.44
CA ALA A 428 -8.54 7.14 -15.62
C ALA A 428 -9.42 7.14 -16.86
N TYR A 429 -9.37 8.19 -17.68
CA TYR A 429 -10.17 8.25 -18.92
C TYR A 429 -9.29 8.04 -20.16
N GLN A 430 -7.99 8.31 -20.05
CA GLN A 430 -7.08 8.10 -21.17
C GLN A 430 -6.73 6.63 -21.33
N LEU A 431 -6.45 6.22 -22.55
CA LEU A 431 -6.13 4.84 -22.90
C LEU A 431 -4.77 4.39 -22.41
N ASN A 432 -3.91 5.30 -21.95
CA ASN A 432 -2.63 4.97 -21.33
C ASN A 432 -2.67 5.10 -19.80
N GLU A 433 -3.86 5.15 -19.18
CA GLU A 433 -4.04 5.24 -17.73
C GLU A 433 -4.71 3.96 -17.20
N HIS A 434 -4.28 3.47 -16.04
CA HIS A 434 -5.02 2.45 -15.29
C HIS A 434 -5.20 2.80 -13.82
N GLY A 435 -6.19 2.18 -13.20
CA GLY A 435 -6.33 2.15 -11.74
C GLY A 435 -5.89 0.81 -11.17
N LYS A 436 -4.94 0.82 -10.22
CA LYS A 436 -4.57 -0.37 -9.43
C LYS A 436 -5.52 -0.50 -8.24
N TYR A 437 -6.39 -1.49 -8.29
CA TYR A 437 -7.42 -1.71 -7.28
C TYR A 437 -6.99 -2.79 -6.30
N LEU A 438 -6.79 -2.41 -5.04
CA LEU A 438 -6.40 -3.32 -3.96
C LEU A 438 -7.54 -4.31 -3.65
N LEU A 439 -7.27 -5.61 -3.77
CA LEU A 439 -8.22 -6.67 -3.47
C LEU A 439 -8.11 -7.04 -1.99
N ILE A 440 -9.12 -6.67 -1.21
CA ILE A 440 -9.19 -6.94 0.24
C ILE A 440 -10.06 -8.17 0.51
N GLY A 441 -11.10 -8.35 -0.30
CA GLY A 441 -12.01 -9.49 -0.24
C GLY A 441 -13.31 -9.21 -0.98
N PRO A 442 -14.02 -10.23 -1.50
CA PRO A 442 -15.13 -10.04 -2.43
C PRO A 442 -16.24 -9.09 -1.94
N SER A 443 -16.46 -9.02 -0.62
CA SER A 443 -17.42 -8.09 -0.01
C SER A 443 -17.05 -6.61 -0.11
N LYS A 444 -15.76 -6.29 -0.17
CA LYS A 444 -15.21 -4.92 -0.28
C LYS A 444 -14.81 -4.56 -1.71
N ASP A 445 -14.53 -5.57 -2.54
CA ASP A 445 -14.02 -5.39 -3.89
C ASP A 445 -15.12 -5.08 -4.93
N ARG A 446 -16.38 -5.08 -4.50
CA ARG A 446 -17.56 -4.79 -5.33
C ARG A 446 -17.93 -3.31 -5.22
N ALA A 447 -18.12 -2.65 -6.37
CA ALA A 447 -18.53 -1.25 -6.43
C ALA A 447 -19.60 -1.00 -7.50
N GLY A 448 -20.43 0.03 -7.28
CA GLY A 448 -21.51 0.44 -8.20
C GLY A 448 -21.05 1.08 -9.52
N THR A 449 -19.75 1.31 -9.68
CA THR A 449 -19.13 1.85 -10.91
C THR A 449 -18.13 0.89 -11.54
N LEU A 450 -18.12 -0.38 -11.11
CA LEU A 450 -17.17 -1.40 -11.52
C LEU A 450 -17.91 -2.59 -12.12
N GLY A 451 -17.62 -2.87 -13.38
CA GLY A 451 -18.15 -3.99 -14.16
C GLY A 451 -17.01 -4.66 -14.94
N PHE A 452 -17.35 -5.27 -16.07
CA PHE A 452 -16.38 -5.97 -16.91
C PHE A 452 -16.90 -6.20 -18.33
N ARG A 453 -15.98 -6.66 -19.18
CA ARG A 453 -16.28 -7.25 -20.49
C ARG A 453 -15.42 -8.48 -20.69
N CYS A 454 -15.77 -9.31 -21.65
CA CYS A 454 -15.01 -10.51 -21.95
C CYS A 454 -14.39 -10.47 -23.35
N VAL A 455 -13.41 -11.36 -23.54
CA VAL A 455 -12.82 -11.69 -24.83
C VAL A 455 -12.89 -13.19 -25.08
N LYS A 456 -12.74 -13.58 -26.34
CA LYS A 456 -12.59 -14.96 -26.80
C LYS A 456 -11.49 -15.01 -27.85
N ASP A 457 -10.61 -15.99 -27.77
CA ASP A 457 -9.53 -16.16 -28.73
C ASP A 457 -10.09 -16.47 -30.12
N ALA A 458 -9.38 -16.05 -31.17
CA ALA A 458 -9.78 -16.28 -32.56
C ALA A 458 -8.70 -17.08 -33.30
N GLU A 459 -9.14 -17.81 -34.34
CA GLU A 459 -8.22 -18.46 -35.29
C GLU A 459 -7.45 -17.47 -36.17
#